data_AF-A0AA43IF49-F1
#
_entry.id   AF-A0AA43IF49-F1
#
_cell.length_a   1.000
_cell.length_b   1.000
_cell.length_c   1.000
_cell.angle_alpha   90.00
_cell.angle_beta   90.00
_cell.angle_gamma   90.00
#
_symmetry.space_group_name_H-M   'P 1'
#
loop_
_entity.id
_entity.type
_entity.pdbx_description
1 polymer ?
#
loop_
_entity_poly.entity_id
_entity_poly.type
_entity_poly.pdbx_seq_one_letter_code
_entity_poly.pdbx_strand_id
1 'polypeptide(L)' 'MDIHSDSYKVAALSEQEEALEIIRNAEASIAHLTGNPTVTLIAYEKSEVSGSQH' A
#
# COMPACT_ATOMS: atom_id res chain seq x y z
N MET A 1 4.45 8.59 16.25
CA MET A 1 3.81 7.87 15.13
C MET A 1 3.36 6.56 15.74
N ASP A 2 2.08 6.47 16.12
CA ASP A 2 1.51 5.29 16.79
C ASP A 2 0.99 4.37 15.70
N ILE A 3 1.81 3.39 15.30
CA ILE A 3 1.48 2.44 14.23
C ILE A 3 1.14 1.14 14.93
N HIS A 4 -0.15 0.81 15.03
CA HIS A 4 -0.61 -0.50 15.51
C HIS A 4 -0.26 -1.57 14.46
N SER A 5 0.98 -2.04 14.49
CA SER A 5 1.56 -2.95 13.49
C SER A 5 0.81 -4.27 13.35
N ASP A 6 0.03 -4.70 14.35
CA ASP A 6 -0.74 -5.93 14.31
C ASP A 6 -2.00 -5.88 13.42
N SER A 7 -2.41 -4.69 12.96
CA SER A 7 -3.67 -4.50 12.19
C SER A 7 -3.48 -4.38 10.68
N TYR A 8 -2.24 -4.48 10.18
CA TYR A 8 -1.93 -4.26 8.77
C TYR A 8 -0.97 -5.33 8.26
N LYS A 9 -1.33 -5.96 7.14
CA LYS A 9 -0.43 -6.87 6.42
C LYS A 9 -0.12 -6.31 5.04
N VAL A 10 1.08 -6.57 4.53
CA VAL A 10 1.45 -6.16 3.17
C VAL A 10 0.50 -6.83 2.19
N ALA A 11 -0.14 -6.03 1.34
CA ALA A 11 -1.11 -6.55 0.38
C ALA A 11 -0.38 -7.38 -0.70
N ALA A 12 -0.87 -8.59 -0.97
CA ALA A 12 -0.40 -9.39 -2.09
C ALA A 12 -0.94 -8.82 -3.41
N LEU A 13 -0.16 -7.95 -4.06
CA LEU A 13 -0.55 -7.28 -5.31
C LEU A 13 -0.40 -8.16 -6.56
N SER A 14 0.20 -9.34 -6.43
CA SER A 14 0.55 -10.22 -7.56
C SER A 14 -0.64 -10.68 -8.42
N GLU A 15 -1.86 -10.65 -7.88
CA GLU A 15 -3.08 -11.07 -8.59
C GLU A 15 -3.95 -9.87 -9.03
N GLN A 16 -3.47 -8.63 -8.83
CA GLN A 16 -4.24 -7.40 -9.02
C GLN A 16 -3.50 -6.47 -10.01
N GLU A 17 -3.47 -6.86 -11.29
CA GLU A 17 -2.75 -6.13 -12.35
C GLU A 17 -3.12 -4.65 -12.44
N GLU A 18 -4.41 -4.32 -12.33
CA GLU A 18 -4.89 -2.93 -12.32
C GLU A 18 -4.32 -2.13 -11.14
N ALA A 19 -4.26 -2.75 -9.95
CA ALA A 19 -3.70 -2.11 -8.76
C ALA A 19 -2.19 -1.86 -8.92
N LEU A 20 -1.47 -2.80 -9.55
CA LEU A 20 -0.05 -2.63 -9.86
C LEU A 20 0.19 -1.46 -10.83
N GLU A 21 -0.64 -1.31 -11.86
CA GLU A 21 -0.54 -0.18 -12.79
C GLU A 21 -0.80 1.17 -12.12
N ILE A 22 -1.83 1.24 -11.26
CA ILE A 22 -2.13 2.45 -10.47
C ILE A 22 -0.95 2.81 -9.57
N ILE A 23 -0.37 1.83 -8.89
CA ILE A 23 0.78 2.03 -7.99
C ILE A 23 2.00 2.54 -8.77
N ARG A 24 2.32 1.94 -9.92
CA ARG A 24 3.44 2.37 -10.76
C ARG A 24 3.27 3.80 -11.28
N ASN A 25 2.05 4.16 -11.71
CA ASN A 25 1.75 5.52 -12.17
C ASN A 25 1.88 6.55 -11.03
N ALA A 26 1.45 6.18 -9.82
CA ALA A 26 1.63 7.02 -8.64
C ALA A 26 3.11 7.19 -8.28
N GLU A 27 3.91 6.12 -8.31
CA GLU A 27 5.36 6.18 -8.09
C GLU A 27 6.04 7.15 -9.07
N ALA A 28 5.74 7.04 -10.37
CA ALA A 28 6.28 7.92 -11.41
C ALA A 28 5.88 9.39 -11.20
N SER A 29 4.61 9.63 -10.82
CA SER A 29 4.10 10.98 -10.57
C SER A 29 4.78 11.63 -9.37
N ILE A 30 4.94 10.89 -8.26
CA ILE A 30 5.61 11.38 -7.05
C ILE A 30 7.10 11.58 -7.32
N ALA A 31 7.75 10.68 -8.06
CA ALA A 31 9.15 10.84 -8.45
C ALA A 31 9.37 12.13 -9.24
N HIS A 32 8.49 12.43 -10.19
CA HIS A 32 8.52 13.68 -10.95
C HIS A 32 8.33 14.91 -10.04
N LEU A 33 7.32 14.88 -9.16
CA LEU A 33 7.00 16.02 -8.28
C LEU A 33 8.09 16.30 -7.25
N THR A 34 8.74 15.26 -6.74
CA THR A 34 9.75 15.38 -5.66
C THR A 34 11.17 15.54 -6.21
N GLY A 35 11.38 15.31 -7.51
CA GLY A 35 12.72 15.20 -8.10
C GLY A 35 13.53 14.01 -7.58
N ASN A 36 12.88 13.08 -6.87
CA ASN A 36 13.51 11.88 -6.34
C ASN A 36 13.21 10.69 -7.28
N PRO A 37 14.21 10.16 -7.99
CA PRO A 37 13.99 9.08 -8.96
C PRO A 37 13.65 7.74 -8.30
N THR A 38 13.83 7.62 -6.98
CA THR A 38 13.60 6.39 -6.23
C THR A 38 12.42 6.58 -5.29
N VAL A 39 11.21 6.30 -5.79
CA VAL A 39 9.98 6.24 -5.01
C VAL A 39 9.46 4.81 -5.09
N THR A 40 9.16 4.21 -3.93
CA THR A 40 8.56 2.89 -3.84
C THR A 40 7.35 2.96 -2.92
N LEU A 41 6.20 2.53 -3.41
CA LEU A 41 4.95 2.48 -2.65
C LEU A 41 4.70 1.06 -2.15
N ILE A 42 4.32 0.95 -0.88
CA ILE A 42 3.97 -0.33 -0.25
C ILE A 42 2.49 -0.27 0.10
N ALA A 43 1.70 -1.15 -0.50
CA ALA A 43 0.28 -1.30 -0.17
C ALA A 43 0.12 -2.19 1.06
N TYR A 44 -0.76 -1.77 1.97
CA TYR A 44 -1.17 -2.55 3.14
C TYR A 44 -2.67 -2.80 3.06
N GLU A 45 -3.08 -4.03 3.32
CA GLU A 45 -4.47 -4.33 3.58
C GLU A 45 -4.72 -4.34 5.09
N LYS A 46 -5.82 -3.69 5.50
CA LYS A 46 -6.24 -3.70 6.89
C LYS A 46 -6.70 -5.11 7.24
N SER A 47 -5.99 -5.75 8.15
CA SER A 47 -6.48 -6.97 8.77
C SER A 47 -7.52 -6.56 9.79
N GLU A 48 -8.78 -6.53 9.38
CA GLU A 48 -9.85 -6.45 10.34
C GLU A 48 -9.77 -7.72 11.18
N VAL A 49 -9.33 -7.60 12.43
CA VAL A 49 -9.66 -8.61 13.44
C VAL A 49 -11.18 -8.64 13.39
N SER A 50 -11.77 -9.73 12.87
CA SER A 50 -13.21 -9.94 12.95
C SER A 50 -13.57 -9.93 14.42
N GLY A 51 -13.91 -8.75 14.93
CA GLY A 51 -14.65 -8.56 16.16
C GLY A 51 -16.00 -9.21 15.92
N SER A 52 -16.05 -10.49 16.21
CA SER A 52 -17.28 -11.23 16.48
C SER A 52 -17.94 -10.51 17.64
N GLN A 53 -18.85 -9.59 17.32
CA GLN A 53 -19.70 -8.97 18.31
C GLN A 53 -20.88 -9.93 18.51
N HIS A 54 -20.80 -10.63 19.64
CA HIS A 54 -21.78 -11.53 20.23
C HIS A 54 -23.11 -10.82 20.52
#